data_AF-A0A847CVG1-F1
#
_entry.id   AF-A0A847CVG1-F1
#
_cell.length_a   1.000
_cell.length_b   1.000
_cell.length_c   1.000
_cell.angle_alpha   90.00
_cell.angle_beta   90.00
_cell.angle_gamma   90.00
#
_symmetry.space_group_name_H-M   'P 1'
#
loop_
_entity.id
_entity.type
_entity.pdbx_description
1 polymer ?
#
loop_
_entity_poly.entity_id
_entity_poly.type
_entity_poly.pdbx_seq_one_letter_code
_entity_poly.pdbx_strand_id
1 'polypeptide(L)' 'MGKYKVIYHYTDGTTDEDDNYGVFYESEEEANEAGLYGLSCAKQGGEILELSNPGDYPFDESDYEDDTFEVVKVE' A
#
# COMPACT_ATOMS: atom_id res chain seq x y z
N MET A 1 0.88 -3.66 24.91
CA MET A 1 1.35 -3.19 23.59
C MET A 1 0.13 -2.85 22.77
N GLY A 2 0.20 -1.82 21.92
CA GLY A 2 -0.88 -1.51 20.98
C GLY A 2 -0.79 -2.42 19.76
N LYS A 3 -1.91 -2.71 19.13
CA LYS A 3 -1.97 -3.34 17.81
C LYS A 3 -2.15 -2.26 16.76
N TYR A 4 -1.63 -2.46 15.55
CA TYR A 4 -1.71 -1.46 14.48
C TYR A 4 -2.10 -2.10 13.14
N LYS A 5 -2.74 -1.31 12.28
CA LYS A 5 -3.02 -1.64 10.88
C LYS A 5 -2.58 -0.47 9.99
N VAL A 6 -2.45 -0.72 8.68
CA VAL A 6 -2.18 0.29 7.67
C VAL A 6 -3.43 0.52 6.84
N ILE A 7 -3.75 1.77 6.53
CA ILE A 7 -4.78 2.15 5.56
C ILE A 7 -4.08 2.85 4.41
N TYR A 8 -4.19 2.31 3.20
CA TYR A 8 -3.69 2.91 1.97
C TYR A 8 -4.75 3.83 1.37
N HIS A 9 -4.29 4.93 0.79
CA HIS A 9 -5.10 5.87 0.01
C HIS A 9 -4.48 5.99 -1.38
N TYR A 10 -5.22 5.56 -2.39
CA TYR A 10 -4.76 5.59 -3.77
C TYR A 10 -5.26 6.83 -4.51
N THR A 11 -4.53 7.23 -5.55
CA THR A 11 -4.85 8.40 -6.38
C THR A 11 -6.21 8.32 -7.07
N ASP A 12 -6.70 7.10 -7.34
CA ASP A 12 -8.03 6.85 -7.90
C ASP A 12 -9.19 7.07 -6.89
N GLY A 13 -8.85 7.44 -5.66
CA GLY A 13 -9.78 7.68 -4.55
C GLY A 13 -10.21 6.42 -3.81
N THR A 14 -9.68 5.25 -4.18
CA THR A 14 -9.91 4.02 -3.44
C THR A 14 -9.01 3.92 -2.21
N THR A 15 -9.39 3.04 -1.30
CA THR A 15 -8.66 2.77 -0.06
C THR A 15 -8.58 1.28 0.17
N ASP A 16 -7.47 0.80 0.72
CA ASP A 16 -7.29 -0.59 1.12
C ASP A 16 -6.77 -0.68 2.56
N GLU A 17 -7.14 -1.75 3.26
CA GLU A 17 -6.72 -1.98 4.65
C GLU A 17 -5.78 -3.19 4.74
N ASP A 18 -4.59 -2.99 5.29
CA ASP A 18 -3.67 -4.06 5.65
C ASP A 18 -3.67 -4.24 7.18
N ASP A 19 -4.39 -5.27 7.62
CA ASP A 19 -4.48 -5.70 9.02
C ASP A 19 -3.47 -6.81 9.37
N ASN A 20 -2.45 -7.00 8.53
CA ASN A 20 -1.48 -8.09 8.61
C ASN A 20 -2.18 -9.45 8.74
N TYR A 21 -3.09 -9.76 7.82
CA TYR A 21 -3.86 -11.01 7.82
C TYR A 21 -4.63 -11.27 9.13
N GLY A 22 -5.13 -10.21 9.74
CA GLY A 22 -5.87 -10.21 11.00
C GLY A 22 -5.03 -10.41 12.26
N VAL A 23 -3.69 -10.49 12.18
CA VAL A 23 -2.83 -10.56 13.39
C VAL A 23 -2.37 -9.18 13.88
N PHE A 24 -2.49 -8.14 13.04
CA PHE A 24 -2.04 -6.77 13.26
C PHE A 24 -0.53 -6.65 13.53
N TYR A 25 0.02 -5.45 13.37
CA TYR A 25 1.41 -5.16 13.73
C TYR A 25 1.54 -4.90 15.23
N GLU A 26 2.70 -5.24 15.82
CA GLU A 26 2.94 -5.09 17.26
C GLU A 26 3.48 -3.70 17.64
N SER A 27 3.90 -2.92 16.63
CA SER A 27 4.41 -1.56 16.79
C SER A 27 3.99 -0.66 15.63
N GLU A 28 3.95 0.65 15.91
CA GLU A 28 3.72 1.67 14.90
C GLU A 28 4.85 1.72 13.87
N GLU A 29 6.09 1.44 14.29
CA GLU A 29 7.27 1.37 13.42
C GLU A 29 7.14 0.23 12.39
N GLU A 30 6.78 -0.96 12.84
CA GLU A 30 6.54 -2.12 11.96
C GLU A 30 5.42 -1.85 10.94
N ALA A 31 4.33 -1.22 11.37
CA ALA A 31 3.24 -0.81 10.47
C ALA A 31 3.69 0.27 9.47
N ASN A 32 4.53 1.23 9.88
CA ASN A 32 5.09 2.24 8.97
C ASN A 32 6.02 1.62 7.92
N GLU A 33 6.90 0.70 8.32
CA GLU A 33 7.76 -0.02 7.39
C GLU A 33 6.93 -0.83 6.38
N ALA A 34 5.87 -1.49 6.85
CA ALA A 34 4.94 -2.21 5.98
C ALA A 34 4.22 -1.28 4.98
N GLY A 35 3.73 -0.12 5.43
CA GLY A 35 3.08 0.87 4.57
C GLY A 35 4.00 1.42 3.47
N LEU A 36 5.25 1.77 3.82
CA LEU A 36 6.26 2.21 2.86
C LEU A 36 6.57 1.11 1.83
N TYR A 37 6.71 -0.13 2.31
CA TYR A 37 6.94 -1.27 1.44
C TYR A 37 5.77 -1.52 0.49
N GLY A 38 4.53 -1.44 0.99
CA GLY A 38 3.30 -1.60 0.21
C GLY A 38 3.19 -0.61 -0.94
N LEU A 39 3.43 0.68 -0.69
CA LEU A 39 3.44 1.70 -1.75
C LEU A 39 4.52 1.43 -2.81
N SER A 40 5.72 1.04 -2.39
CA SER A 40 6.78 0.66 -3.32
C SER A 40 6.40 -0.56 -4.17
N CYS A 41 5.71 -1.54 -3.58
CA CYS A 41 5.23 -2.72 -4.28
C CYS A 41 4.11 -2.41 -5.27
N ALA A 42 3.20 -1.49 -4.93
CA ALA A 42 2.12 -1.06 -5.83
C ALA A 42 2.69 -0.49 -7.14
N LYS A 43 3.61 0.48 -7.04
CA LYS A 43 4.27 1.08 -8.21
C LYS A 43 5.02 0.04 -9.04
N GLN A 44 5.85 -0.80 -8.40
CA GLN A 44 6.61 -1.83 -9.10
C GLN A 44 5.70 -2.87 -9.75
N GLY A 45 4.59 -3.23 -9.11
CA GLY A 45 3.59 -4.16 -9.64
C GLY A 45 2.96 -3.63 -10.92
N GLY A 46 2.60 -2.34 -10.96
CA GLY A 46 2.07 -1.67 -12.16
C GLY A 46 3.03 -1.75 -13.34
N GLU A 47 4.31 -1.42 -13.13
CA GLU A 47 5.35 -1.52 -14.17
C GLU A 47 5.48 -2.97 -14.69
N ILE A 48 5.52 -3.95 -13.79
CA ILE A 48 5.64 -5.37 -14.16
C ILE A 48 4.42 -5.84 -14.96
N LEU A 49 3.20 -5.40 -14.60
CA LEU A 49 1.98 -5.79 -15.29
C LEU A 49 1.93 -5.23 -16.72
N GLU A 50 2.30 -3.96 -16.90
CA GLU A 50 2.41 -3.36 -18.24
C GLU A 50 3.45 -4.12 -19.09
N LEU A 51 4.60 -4.49 -18.53
CA LEU A 51 5.61 -5.27 -19.26
C LEU A 51 5.15 -6.71 -19.56
N SER A 52 4.31 -7.30 -18.70
CA SER A 52 3.80 -8.65 -18.87
C SER A 52 2.77 -8.76 -19.99
N ASN A 53 1.96 -7.71 -20.20
CA ASN A 53 0.97 -7.68 -21.25
C ASN A 53 0.71 -6.23 -21.72
N PRO A 54 1.62 -5.67 -22.55
CA PRO A 54 1.59 -4.27 -22.91
C PRO A 54 0.26 -3.85 -23.55
N GLY A 55 -0.35 -2.81 -22.99
CA GLY A 55 -1.62 -2.23 -23.45
C GLY A 55 -2.87 -2.71 -22.71
N ASP A 56 -2.80 -3.83 -21.97
CA ASP A 56 -3.89 -4.26 -21.08
C ASP A 56 -3.80 -3.58 -19.70
N TYR A 57 -2.60 -3.15 -19.30
CA TYR A 57 -2.33 -2.52 -18.00
C TYR A 57 -1.51 -1.22 -18.16
N PRO A 58 -2.08 -0.18 -18.81
CA PRO A 58 -1.37 1.07 -19.00
C PRO A 58 -0.82 1.60 -17.68
N PHE A 59 0.46 1.98 -17.68
CA PHE A 59 1.19 2.43 -16.51
C PHE A 59 1.74 3.84 -16.74
N ASP A 60 1.39 4.77 -15.85
CA ASP A 60 2.08 6.05 -15.68
C ASP A 60 2.65 6.11 -14.25
N GLU A 61 3.90 6.54 -14.12
CA GLU A 61 4.51 6.69 -12.80
C GLU A 61 3.76 7.72 -11.95
N SER A 62 3.15 8.75 -12.58
CA SER A 62 2.42 9.79 -11.86
C SER A 62 1.18 9.28 -11.15
N ASP A 63 0.62 8.15 -11.61
CA ASP A 63 -0.57 7.54 -11.01
C ASP A 63 -0.29 7.02 -9.59
N TYR A 64 0.98 6.90 -9.20
CA TYR A 64 1.40 6.38 -7.89
C TYR A 64 2.11 7.43 -7.02
N GLU A 65 2.38 8.63 -7.54
CA GLU A 65 3.16 9.66 -6.83
C GLU A 65 2.40 10.26 -5.64
N ASP A 66 1.07 10.33 -5.74
CA ASP A 66 0.19 10.87 -4.71
C ASP A 66 -0.43 9.77 -3.82
N ASP A 67 -0.03 8.51 -3.99
CA ASP A 67 -0.45 7.42 -3.10
C ASP A 67 0.14 7.63 -1.70
N THR A 68 -0.70 7.45 -0.67
CA THR A 68 -0.30 7.66 0.73
C THR A 68 -0.82 6.54 1.61
N PHE A 69 -0.37 6.49 2.87
CA PHE A 69 -0.91 5.59 3.87
C PHE A 69 -0.99 6.27 5.24
N GLU A 70 -1.85 5.74 6.11
CA GLU A 70 -1.87 6.06 7.53
C GLU A 70 -1.75 4.80 8.39
N VAL A 71 -1.08 4.93 9.54
CA VAL A 71 -1.00 3.88 10.56
C VAL A 71 -2.06 4.13 11.62
N VAL A 72 -2.94 3.16 11.82
CA VAL A 72 -4.06 3.25 12.77
C VAL A 72 -3.86 2.25 13.89
N LYS A 73 -3.92 2.72 15.13
CA LYS A 73 -3.92 1.86 16.31
C LYS A 73 -5.29 1.20 16.47
N VAL A 74 -5.29 -0.10 16.77
CA VAL A 74 -6.47 -0.94 16.98
C VAL A 74 -6.69 -1.15 18.48
N GLU A 75 -7.94 -1.08 18.93
CA GLU A 75 -8.37 -1.28 20.33
C GLU A 75 -8.60 -2.76 20.68
#